data_AF-A0A1I1ESJ1-F1
#
_entry.id   AF-A0A1I1ESJ1-F1
#
_cell.length_a   1.000
_cell.length_b   1.000
_cell.length_c   1.000
_cell.angle_alpha   90.00
_cell.angle_beta   90.00
_cell.angle_gamma   90.00
#
_symmetry.space_group_name_H-M   'P 1'
#
loop_
_entity.id
_entity.type
_entity.pdbx_description
1 polymer ?
#
loop_
_entity_poly.entity_id
_entity_poly.type
_entity_poly.pdbx_seq_one_letter_code
_entity_poly.pdbx_strand_id
1 'polypeptide(L)'
;MPWSNIERGLRMVWSGMLMCHLLALALQCLLAAANVLEGPQATYPVYGPIWESEGFQDPLAHLYRQGLTACYWLFALAGLWIRQRSIWLNWAWSLPWLVTTLIGLFTGGWPV
;
A
#
# COMPACT_ATOMS: atom_id res chain seq x y z
N MET A 1 5.97 -21.69 30.40
CA MET A 1 6.83 -20.71 29.71
C MET A 1 5.97 -19.55 29.20
N PRO A 2 6.13 -18.33 29.73
CA PRO A 2 5.31 -17.16 29.32
C PRO A 2 5.74 -16.57 27.96
N TRP A 3 7.01 -16.74 27.59
CA TRP A 3 7.60 -16.16 26.39
C TRP A 3 6.92 -16.62 25.07
N SER A 4 6.64 -17.92 24.94
CA SER A 4 6.00 -18.47 23.74
C SER A 4 4.59 -17.92 23.50
N ASN A 5 3.86 -17.61 24.57
CA ASN A 5 2.51 -17.06 24.47
C ASN A 5 2.54 -15.60 24.02
N ILE A 6 3.50 -14.82 24.52
CA ILE A 6 3.74 -13.44 24.10
C ILE A 6 4.13 -13.39 22.63
N GLU A 7 5.07 -14.24 22.21
CA GLU A 7 5.51 -14.32 20.82
C GLU A 7 4.36 -14.68 19.87
N ARG A 8 3.52 -15.64 20.26
CA ARG A 8 2.35 -16.05 19.47
C ARG A 8 1.31 -14.93 19.37
N GLY A 9 1.06 -14.22 20.48
CA GLY A 9 0.15 -13.07 20.51
C GLY A 9 0.64 -11.94 19.59
N LEU A 10 1.92 -11.58 19.67
CA LEU A 10 2.51 -10.56 18.81
C LEU A 10 2.40 -10.92 17.33
N ARG A 11 2.65 -12.18 16.97
CA ARG A 11 2.46 -12.65 15.58
C ARG A 11 1.01 -12.57 15.14
N MET A 12 0.04 -12.96 15.98
CA MET A 12 -1.38 -12.87 15.60
C MET A 12 -1.79 -11.42 15.35
N VAL A 13 -1.39 -10.50 16.24
CA VAL A 13 -1.68 -9.06 16.08
C VAL A 13 -1.04 -8.53 14.81
N TRP A 14 0.23 -8.87 14.56
CA TRP A 14 0.96 -8.42 13.38
C TRP A 14 0.36 -8.94 12.07
N SER A 15 0.00 -10.23 12.01
CA SER A 15 -0.72 -10.81 10.87
C SER A 15 -2.04 -10.08 10.61
N GLY A 16 -2.79 -9.79 11.67
CA GLY A 16 -4.05 -9.06 11.58
C GLY A 16 -3.86 -7.65 11.01
N MET A 17 -2.89 -6.90 11.52
CA MET A 17 -2.57 -5.56 11.01
C MET A 17 -2.14 -5.60 9.54
N LEU A 18 -1.28 -6.56 9.17
CA LEU A 18 -0.83 -6.73 7.80
C LEU A 18 -2.00 -7.07 6.86
N MET A 19 -2.91 -7.96 7.28
CA MET A 19 -4.10 -8.32 6.49
C MET A 19 -5.01 -7.12 6.28
N CYS A 20 -5.31 -6.34 7.33
CA CYS A 20 -6.10 -5.12 7.21
C CYS A 20 -5.46 -4.10 6.27
N HIS A 21 -4.13 -3.95 6.35
CA HIS A 21 -3.40 -3.01 5.49
C HIS A 21 -3.39 -3.45 4.02
N LEU A 22 -3.17 -4.74 3.75
CA LEU A 22 -3.26 -5.28 2.39
C LEU A 22 -4.66 -5.17 1.81
N LEU A 23 -5.70 -5.39 2.62
CA LEU A 23 -7.10 -5.18 2.21
C LEU A 23 -7.38 -3.72 1.87
N ALA A 24 -6.88 -2.77 2.67
CA ALA A 24 -7.03 -1.35 2.39
C ALA A 24 -6.34 -0.93 1.08
N LEU A 25 -5.11 -1.42 0.84
CA LEU A 25 -4.41 -1.20 -0.43
C LEU A 25 -5.16 -1.83 -1.61
N ALA A 26 -5.70 -3.04 -1.44
CA ALA A 26 -6.48 -3.71 -2.47
C ALA A 26 -7.75 -2.93 -2.81
N LEU A 27 -8.45 -2.40 -1.81
CA LEU A 27 -9.62 -1.55 -2.01
C LEU A 27 -9.26 -0.28 -2.79
N GLN A 28 -8.19 0.42 -2.41
CA GLN A 28 -7.73 1.62 -3.13
C GLN A 28 -7.33 1.33 -4.58
N CYS A 29 -6.66 0.20 -4.81
CA CYS A 29 -6.29 -0.24 -6.15
C CYS A 29 -7.53 -0.58 -7.00
N LEU A 30 -8.53 -1.27 -6.42
CA LEU A 30 -9.79 -1.56 -7.10
C LEU A 30 -10.59 -0.30 -7.42
N LEU A 31 -10.62 0.67 -6.51
CA LEU A 31 -11.27 1.97 -6.73
C LEU A 31 -10.59 2.75 -7.87
N ALA A 32 -9.26 2.76 -7.92
CA ALA A 32 -8.55 3.34 -9.05
C ALA A 32 -8.83 2.60 -10.37
N ALA A 33 -8.84 1.27 -10.36
CA ALA A 33 -9.15 0.47 -11.54
C ALA A 33 -10.59 0.71 -12.05
N ALA A 34 -11.56 0.84 -11.14
CA ALA A 34 -12.94 1.21 -11.48
C ALA A 34 -13.00 2.60 -12.13
N ASN A 35 -12.28 3.58 -11.60
CA ASN A 35 -12.18 4.92 -12.20
C ASN A 35 -11.54 4.93 -13.60
N VAL A 36 -10.66 3.96 -13.92
CA VAL A 36 -10.14 3.77 -15.29
C VAL A 36 -11.21 3.18 -16.21
N LEU A 37 -11.99 2.22 -15.72
CA LEU A 37 -12.97 1.47 -16.50
C LEU A 37 -14.21 2.29 -16.87
N GLU A 38 -14.59 3.30 -16.07
CA GLU A 38 -15.73 4.18 -16.37
C GLU A 38 -15.50 5.15 -17.54
N GLY A 39 -14.30 5.15 -18.15
CA GLY A 39 -14.07 5.76 -19.45
C GLY A 39 -13.82 7.27 -19.44
N PRO A 40 -13.33 7.82 -20.56
CA PRO A 40 -12.46 8.99 -20.59
C PRO A 40 -13.27 10.28 -20.63
N GLN A 41 -13.61 10.83 -19.47
CA GLN A 41 -13.91 12.27 -19.36
C GLN A 41 -12.89 13.03 -18.52
N ALA A 42 -12.01 12.33 -17.81
CA ALA A 42 -10.91 12.96 -17.10
C ALA A 42 -9.62 12.83 -17.92
N THR A 43 -9.23 13.91 -18.59
CA THR A 43 -7.99 14.03 -19.35
C THR A 43 -6.79 14.06 -18.39
N TYR A 44 -6.52 12.96 -17.69
CA TYR A 44 -5.34 12.86 -16.84
C TYR A 44 -4.12 12.49 -17.70
N PRO A 45 -3.00 13.23 -17.60
CA PRO A 45 -1.82 12.93 -18.38
C PRO A 45 -1.28 11.56 -17.96
N VAL A 46 -1.45 10.58 -18.85
CA VAL A 46 -1.13 9.16 -18.63
C VAL A 46 0.39 8.93 -18.46
N TYR A 47 1.26 9.92 -18.72
CA TYR A 47 2.71 9.72 -18.81
C TYR A 47 3.58 10.92 -18.36
N GLY A 48 3.12 11.76 -17.43
CA GLY A 48 3.91 12.91 -16.94
C GLY A 48 4.82 12.56 -15.74
N PRO A 49 6.08 13.05 -15.68
CA PRO A 49 6.90 12.94 -14.48
C PRO A 49 6.28 13.68 -13.28
N ILE A 50 6.53 13.15 -12.08
CA ILE A 50 5.83 13.45 -10.81
C ILE A 50 5.71 14.96 -10.50
N TRP A 51 6.70 15.78 -10.87
CA TRP A 51 6.71 17.22 -10.62
C TRP A 51 5.77 18.03 -11.53
N GLU A 52 5.41 17.52 -12.72
CA GLU A 52 4.40 18.16 -13.58
C GLU A 52 2.99 17.99 -13.02
N SER A 53 2.81 17.03 -12.11
CA SER A 53 1.55 16.72 -11.45
C SER A 53 1.36 17.44 -10.10
N GLU A 54 2.37 18.14 -9.58
CA GLU A 54 2.29 18.86 -8.29
C GLU A 54 1.35 20.09 -8.30
N GLY A 55 0.71 20.37 -9.44
CA GLY A 55 -0.35 21.36 -9.58
C GLY A 55 -1.79 20.84 -9.41
N PHE A 56 -2.02 19.69 -8.75
CA PHE A 56 -3.38 19.16 -8.60
C PHE A 56 -4.27 20.05 -7.71
N GLN A 57 -5.12 20.86 -8.34
CA GLN A 57 -6.29 21.49 -7.72
C GLN A 57 -7.50 20.53 -7.66
N ASP A 58 -7.40 19.35 -8.27
CA ASP A 58 -8.51 18.39 -8.39
C ASP A 58 -8.35 17.19 -7.42
N PRO A 59 -9.27 17.00 -6.45
CA PRO A 59 -9.23 15.88 -5.51
C PRO A 59 -9.39 14.50 -6.16
N LEU A 60 -10.03 14.39 -7.32
CA LEU A 60 -10.19 13.10 -8.01
C LEU A 60 -8.86 12.57 -8.56
N ALA A 61 -8.01 13.47 -9.04
CA ALA A 61 -6.69 13.15 -9.56
C ALA A 61 -5.75 12.64 -8.45
N HIS A 62 -5.86 13.24 -7.27
CA HIS A 62 -5.13 12.80 -6.09
C HIS A 62 -5.53 11.38 -5.69
N LEU A 63 -6.84 11.10 -5.57
CA LEU A 63 -7.34 9.77 -5.24
C LEU A 63 -6.94 8.71 -6.28
N TYR A 64 -6.96 9.07 -7.56
CA TYR A 64 -6.49 8.20 -8.64
C TYR A 64 -5.00 7.84 -8.51
N ARG A 65 -4.15 8.83 -8.22
CA ARG A 65 -2.71 8.64 -7.96
C ARG A 65 -2.48 7.74 -6.76
N GLN A 66 -3.20 7.95 -5.66
CA GLN A 66 -3.09 7.12 -4.46
C GLN A 66 -3.43 5.66 -4.77
N GLY A 67 -4.52 5.42 -5.50
CA GLY A 67 -4.91 4.06 -5.88
C GLY A 67 -3.94 3.38 -6.86
N LEU A 68 -3.36 4.09 -7.83
CA LEU A 68 -2.30 3.54 -8.69
C LEU A 68 -1.03 3.20 -7.89
N THR A 69 -0.65 4.08 -6.96
CA THR A 69 0.49 3.86 -6.07
C THR A 69 0.25 2.63 -5.19
N ALA A 70 -0.98 2.45 -4.68
CA ALA A 70 -1.40 1.25 -3.96
C ALA A 70 -1.28 -0.01 -4.83
N CYS A 71 -1.64 0.04 -6.11
CA CYS A 71 -1.45 -1.09 -7.03
C CYS A 71 0.05 -1.43 -7.20
N TYR A 72 0.93 -0.44 -7.39
CA TYR A 72 2.38 -0.68 -7.50
C TYR A 72 2.93 -1.36 -6.25
N TRP A 73 2.53 -0.91 -5.06
CA TRP A 73 2.95 -1.51 -3.80
C TRP A 73 2.48 -2.95 -3.64
N LEU A 74 1.22 -3.25 -4.01
CA LEU A 74 0.71 -4.61 -3.98
C LEU A 74 1.50 -5.55 -4.90
N PHE A 75 1.83 -5.11 -6.12
CA PHE A 75 2.65 -5.90 -7.03
C PHE A 75 4.08 -6.08 -6.52
N ALA A 76 4.69 -5.05 -5.96
CA ALA A 76 6.03 -5.13 -5.37
C ALA A 76 6.07 -6.11 -4.19
N LEU A 77 5.08 -6.04 -3.30
CA LEU A 77 4.95 -6.95 -2.15
C LEU A 77 4.68 -8.40 -2.61
N ALA A 78 3.79 -8.60 -3.58
CA ALA A 78 3.52 -9.92 -4.15
C ALA A 78 4.78 -10.52 -4.79
N GLY A 79 5.52 -9.73 -5.58
CA GLY A 79 6.77 -10.17 -6.20
C GLY A 79 7.85 -10.51 -5.16
N LEU A 80 7.96 -9.72 -4.10
CA LEU A 80 8.87 -9.99 -2.98
C LEU A 80 8.50 -11.32 -2.28
N TRP A 81 7.22 -11.54 -2.00
CA TRP A 81 6.73 -12.76 -1.35
C TRP A 81 6.91 -14.01 -2.22
N ILE A 82 6.73 -13.91 -3.54
CA ILE A 82 6.97 -15.01 -4.48
C ILE A 82 8.47 -15.36 -4.54
N ARG A 83 9.35 -14.35 -4.49
CA ARG A 83 10.80 -14.53 -4.57
C ARG A 83 11.40 -15.15 -3.30
N GLN A 84 10.81 -14.88 -2.13
CA GLN A 84 11.38 -15.29 -0.85
C GLN A 84 10.91 -16.69 -0.43
N ARG A 85 11.86 -17.63 -0.39
CA ARG A 85 11.61 -19.03 -0.04
C ARG A 85 11.34 -19.27 1.46
N SER A 86 11.76 -18.34 2.32
CA SER A 86 11.59 -18.42 3.76
C SER A 86 10.46 -17.51 4.22
N ILE A 87 9.47 -18.09 4.89
CA ILE A 87 8.36 -17.35 5.47
C ILE A 87 8.82 -16.31 6.50
N TRP A 88 9.94 -16.56 7.17
CA TRP A 88 10.50 -15.64 8.16
C TRP A 88 11.07 -14.36 7.56
N LEU A 89 11.61 -14.45 6.34
CA LEU A 89 12.10 -13.31 5.59
C LEU A 89 10.92 -12.42 5.14
N ASN A 90 9.82 -13.04 4.69
CA ASN A 90 8.58 -12.32 4.34
C ASN A 90 8.04 -11.52 5.52
N TRP A 91 8.13 -12.10 6.73
CA TRP A 91 7.77 -11.44 7.98
C TRP A 91 8.72 -10.29 8.32
N ALA A 92 10.03 -10.50 8.23
CA ALA A 92 11.01 -9.45 8.51
C ALA A 92 10.86 -8.25 7.57
N TRP A 93 10.53 -8.48 6.30
CA TRP A 93 10.31 -7.41 5.32
C TRP A 93 9.01 -6.61 5.54
N SER A 94 8.02 -7.20 6.19
CA SER A 94 6.80 -6.47 6.54
C SER A 94 7.00 -5.43 7.65
N LEU A 95 8.06 -5.56 8.45
CA LEU A 95 8.38 -4.67 9.59
C LEU A 95 8.76 -3.26 9.12
N PRO A 96 9.78 -3.07 8.27
CA PRO A 96 10.12 -1.76 7.74
C PRO A 96 8.93 -1.12 7.01
N TRP A 97 8.18 -1.93 6.24
CA TRP A 97 7.00 -1.49 5.51
C TRP A 97 5.92 -0.90 6.42
N LEU A 98 5.47 -1.65 7.42
CA LEU A 98 4.44 -1.18 8.35
C LEU A 98 4.91 0.01 9.19
N VAL A 99 6.20 0.06 9.53
CA VAL A 99 6.80 1.21 10.23
C VAL A 99 6.78 2.46 9.34
N THR A 100 7.16 2.36 8.06
CA THR A 100 7.09 3.49 7.13
C THR A 100 5.66 3.97 6.90
N THR A 101 4.69 3.05 6.82
CA THR A 101 3.27 3.40 6.72
C THR A 101 2.78 4.13 7.97
N LEU A 102 3.14 3.64 9.17
CA LEU A 102 2.80 4.29 10.43
C LEU A 102 3.40 5.69 10.54
N ILE A 103 4.67 5.87 10.17
CA ILE A 103 5.32 7.18 10.17
C ILE A 103 4.61 8.13 9.20
N GLY A 104 4.24 7.65 8.01
CA GLY A 104 3.47 8.42 7.04
C GLY A 104 2.11 8.87 7.58
N LEU A 105 1.43 7.97 8.29
CA LEU A 105 0.15 8.24 8.94
C LEU A 105 0.25 9.34 10.01
N PHE A 106 1.31 9.31 10.82
CA PHE A 106 1.53 10.32 11.87
C PHE A 106 2.08 11.65 11.37
N THR A 107 2.81 11.64 10.25
CA THR A 107 3.43 12.87 9.71
C THR A 107 2.53 13.59 8.70
N GLY A 108 1.38 13.00 8.33
CA GLY A 108 0.53 13.50 7.25
C GLY A 108 1.18 13.36 5.86
N GLY A 109 2.47 13.02 5.80
CA GLY A 109 3.18 12.59 4.60
C GLY A 109 2.88 11.13 4.34
N TRP A 110 1.63 10.82 4.02
CA TRP A 110 1.22 9.47 3.69
C TRP A 110 1.98 9.00 2.44
N PRO A 111 2.80 7.93 2.47
CA PRO A 111 3.51 7.43 1.29
C PRO A 111 2.62 6.49 0.47
N VAL A 112 1.30 6.75 0.45
CA VAL A 112 0.28 6.08 -0.37
C VAL A 112 -0.84 7.05 -0.70
#